data_AF-A0A4V2JVJ7-F1
#
_entry.id   AF-A0A4V2JVJ7-F1
#
_cell.length_a   1.000
_cell.length_b   1.000
_cell.length_c   1.000
_cell.angle_alpha   90.00
_cell.angle_beta   90.00
_cell.angle_gamma   90.00
#
_symmetry.space_group_name_H-M   'P 1'
#
loop_
_entity.id
_entity.type
_entity.pdbx_description
1 polymer ?
#
loop_
_entity_poly.entity_id
_entity_poly.type
_entity_poly.pdbx_seq_one_letter_code
_entity_poly.pdbx_strand_id
1 'polypeptide(L)'
;MILWVMLFWKTKEFRIAAIVVFGITTVCLIIGCIGYYKAGNAIKDFEEDFKKVSEKLQFKNNVLAFENIRYAVFMNSIKYKFFMICEIHNNNIPLTKPFEEYNRSNISEPIKDSTKKFLTKIRKAFESSNLFSFDTSGFLKVIPNLGFFVRIGLLIRKKHPFLDVYRAFKSIGSLLNNSLENEGPLFIILKIVDDKRVLLNEKYLYSEITGMFCVKKILDFDSLKINGKKFVSSDFIMYIAEKVRTESKDIMDELRNNYFAP
;
A
#
# COMPACT_ATOMS: atom_id res chain seq x y z
N MET A 1 30.23 22.53 -42.87
CA MET A 1 29.36 22.41 -41.69
C MET A 1 29.51 23.59 -40.71
N ILE A 2 30.74 23.98 -40.34
CA ILE A 2 31.02 25.11 -39.41
C ILE A 2 30.56 26.48 -39.96
N LEU A 3 30.73 26.74 -41.26
CA LEU A 3 30.28 27.99 -41.89
C LEU A 3 28.75 28.18 -41.88
N TRP A 4 28.00 27.07 -41.97
CA TRP A 4 26.53 27.09 -41.96
C TRP A 4 25.98 27.41 -40.57
N VAL A 5 26.62 26.90 -39.51
CA VAL A 5 26.27 27.24 -38.12
C VAL A 5 26.49 28.74 -37.84
N MET A 6 27.54 29.34 -38.41
CA MET A 6 27.81 30.79 -38.30
C MET A 6 26.79 31.67 -39.04
N LEU A 7 26.20 31.20 -40.14
CA LEU A 7 25.17 31.92 -40.89
C LEU A 7 23.83 31.97 -40.14
N PHE A 8 23.44 30.90 -39.45
CA PHE A 8 22.21 30.84 -38.64
C PHE A 8 22.23 31.80 -37.44
N TRP A 9 23.38 32.01 -36.80
CA TRP A 9 23.53 32.94 -35.66
C TRP A 9 23.30 34.42 -36.00
N LYS A 10 23.24 34.78 -37.28
CA LYS A 10 23.01 36.16 -37.72
C LYS A 10 21.52 36.52 -37.88
N THR A 11 20.61 35.56 -37.96
CA THR A 11 19.18 35.85 -38.12
C THR A 11 18.55 36.25 -36.78
N LYS A 12 17.66 37.26 -36.80
CA LYS A 12 16.96 37.74 -35.61
C LYS A 12 16.12 36.62 -34.97
N GLU A 13 15.47 35.81 -35.80
CA GLU A 13 14.63 34.69 -35.39
C GLU A 13 15.41 33.62 -34.62
N PHE A 14 16.60 33.23 -35.11
CA PHE A 14 17.43 32.24 -34.43
C PHE A 14 17.95 32.76 -33.09
N ARG A 15 18.33 34.03 -32.99
CA ARG A 15 18.75 34.64 -31.71
C ARG A 15 17.63 34.66 -30.69
N ILE A 16 16.41 35.01 -31.11
CA ILE A 16 15.23 34.96 -30.24
C ILE A 16 14.98 33.53 -29.79
N ALA A 17 14.99 32.56 -30.70
CA ALA A 17 14.81 31.14 -30.37
C ALA A 17 15.87 30.64 -29.38
N ALA A 18 17.16 30.98 -29.59
CA ALA A 18 18.24 30.59 -28.70
C ALA A 18 18.08 31.19 -27.29
N ILE A 19 17.68 32.47 -27.17
CA ILE A 19 17.39 33.10 -25.88
C ILE A 19 16.23 32.40 -25.18
N VAL A 20 15.15 32.07 -25.91
CA VAL A 20 13.98 31.37 -25.37
C VAL A 20 14.37 29.97 -24.88
N VAL A 21 15.10 29.19 -25.68
CA VAL A 21 15.58 27.85 -25.31
C VAL A 21 16.48 27.92 -24.07
N PHE A 22 17.40 28.89 -24.02
CA PHE A 22 18.27 29.08 -22.87
C PHE A 22 17.48 29.45 -21.60
N GLY A 23 16.48 30.34 -21.74
CA GLY A 23 15.58 30.70 -20.65
C GLY A 23 14.80 29.51 -20.10
N ILE A 24 14.17 28.72 -20.98
CA ILE A 24 13.43 27.50 -20.60
C ILE A 24 14.37 26.51 -19.92
N THR A 25 15.55 26.27 -20.49
CA THR A 25 16.54 25.35 -19.92
C THR A 25 16.95 25.76 -18.52
N THR A 26 17.20 27.07 -18.30
CA THR A 26 17.56 27.62 -17.00
C THR A 26 16.45 27.40 -15.97
N VAL A 27 15.20 27.67 -16.36
CA VAL A 27 14.03 27.43 -15.48
C VAL A 27 13.90 25.94 -15.14
N CYS A 28 14.05 25.05 -16.12
CA CYS A 28 14.02 23.61 -15.88
C CYS A 28 15.12 23.15 -14.92
N LEU A 29 16.33 23.68 -15.03
CA LEU A 29 17.44 23.39 -14.12
C LEU A 29 17.14 23.85 -12.69
N ILE A 30 16.60 25.07 -12.52
CA ILE A 30 16.21 25.60 -11.20
C ILE A 30 15.14 24.69 -10.56
N ILE A 31 14.09 24.34 -11.32
CA ILE A 31 13.03 23.44 -10.85
C ILE A 31 13.61 22.06 -10.50
N GLY A 32 14.53 21.54 -11.31
CA GLY A 32 15.22 20.28 -11.08
C GLY A 32 16.03 20.29 -9.78
N CYS A 33 16.82 21.33 -9.54
CA CYS A 33 17.62 21.49 -8.32
C CYS A 33 16.75 21.60 -7.06
N ILE A 34 15.70 22.45 -7.10
CA ILE A 34 14.75 22.60 -5.99
C ILE A 34 14.04 21.26 -5.72
N GLY A 35 13.60 20.60 -6.79
CA GLY A 35 12.94 19.30 -6.70
C GLY A 35 13.85 18.25 -6.08
N TYR A 36 15.08 18.12 -6.58
CA TYR A 36 16.08 17.18 -6.08
C TYR A 36 16.34 17.38 -4.58
N TYR A 37 16.51 18.63 -4.13
CA TYR A 37 16.69 18.95 -2.71
C TYR A 37 15.47 18.58 -1.87
N LYS A 38 14.24 18.93 -2.30
CA LYS A 38 13.01 18.61 -1.56
C LYS A 38 12.73 17.11 -1.50
N ALA A 39 12.98 16.37 -2.58
CA ALA A 39 12.93 14.90 -2.58
C ALA A 39 14.02 14.29 -1.69
N GLY A 40 15.19 14.95 -1.63
CA GLY A 40 16.24 14.82 -0.63
C GLY A 40 15.68 14.62 0.77
N ASN A 41 15.03 15.69 1.24
CA ASN A 41 14.51 15.79 2.60
C ASN A 41 13.35 14.82 2.84
N ALA A 42 12.40 14.71 1.92
CA ALA A 42 11.27 13.80 2.07
C ALA A 42 11.70 12.33 2.25
N ILE A 43 12.75 11.89 1.56
CA ILE A 43 13.33 10.56 1.73
C ILE A 43 14.01 10.41 3.10
N LYS A 44 14.76 11.42 3.55
CA LYS A 44 15.40 11.39 4.87
C LYS A 44 14.37 11.33 5.99
N ASP A 45 13.33 12.17 5.93
CA ASP A 45 12.25 12.19 6.90
C ASP A 45 11.56 10.82 6.98
N PHE A 46 11.33 10.18 5.82
CA PHE A 46 10.82 8.82 5.75
C PHE A 46 11.78 7.79 6.36
N GLU A 47 13.08 7.81 6.02
CA GLU A 47 14.05 6.86 6.56
C GLU A 47 14.18 6.98 8.09
N GLU A 48 14.15 8.21 8.61
CA GLU A 48 14.18 8.47 10.06
C GLU A 48 12.93 7.97 10.77
N ASP A 49 11.74 8.23 10.23
CA ASP A 49 10.48 7.74 10.80
C ASP A 49 10.40 6.20 10.72
N PHE A 50 10.75 5.64 9.56
CA PHE A 50 10.81 4.20 9.36
C PHE A 50 11.78 3.53 10.33
N LYS A 51 12.97 4.11 10.52
CA LYS A 51 13.94 3.60 11.50
C LYS A 51 13.34 3.56 12.91
N LYS A 52 12.77 4.69 13.37
CA LYS A 52 12.12 4.79 14.69
C LYS A 52 11.03 3.74 14.89
N VAL A 53 10.19 3.51 13.88
CA VAL A 53 9.14 2.48 13.93
C VAL A 53 9.75 1.08 13.94
N SER A 54 10.74 0.83 13.08
CA SER A 54 11.37 -0.49 12.91
C SER A 54 12.16 -0.99 14.13
N GLU A 55 12.58 -0.07 15.00
CA GLU A 55 13.33 -0.39 16.21
C GLU A 55 12.42 -0.89 17.34
N LYS A 56 11.11 -0.59 17.29
CA LYS A 56 10.12 -1.04 18.28
C LYS A 56 10.07 -2.57 18.35
N LEU A 57 10.04 -3.11 19.58
CA LEU A 57 9.97 -4.56 19.79
C LEU A 57 8.73 -5.18 19.13
N GLN A 58 7.58 -4.51 19.27
CA GLN A 58 6.33 -4.93 18.66
C GLN A 58 6.41 -5.02 17.13
N PHE A 59 7.03 -4.04 16.48
CA PHE A 59 7.24 -4.06 15.03
C PHE A 59 8.03 -5.31 14.63
N LYS A 60 9.16 -5.58 15.31
CA LYS A 60 10.02 -6.73 15.01
C LYS A 60 9.27 -8.05 15.18
N ASN A 61 8.48 -8.19 16.24
CA ASN A 61 7.67 -9.38 16.49
C ASN A 61 6.61 -9.58 15.40
N ASN A 62 5.96 -8.50 14.96
CA ASN A 62 4.97 -8.55 13.91
C ASN A 62 5.60 -8.88 12.54
N VAL A 63 6.76 -8.30 12.21
CA VAL A 63 7.48 -8.66 10.97
C VAL A 63 7.83 -10.15 10.97
N LEU A 64 8.42 -10.66 12.05
CA LEU A 64 8.76 -12.09 12.17
C LEU A 64 7.52 -12.99 12.02
N ALA A 65 6.42 -12.63 12.67
CA ALA A 65 5.17 -13.36 12.53
C ALA A 65 4.66 -13.33 11.08
N PHE A 66 4.72 -12.19 10.40
CA PHE A 66 4.26 -12.05 9.03
C PHE A 66 5.15 -12.80 8.04
N GLU A 67 6.46 -12.83 8.25
CA GLU A 67 7.40 -13.62 7.44
C GLU A 67 7.18 -15.13 7.58
N ASN A 68 6.87 -15.59 8.79
CA ASN A 68 6.58 -17.00 9.06
C ASN A 68 5.23 -17.41 8.47
N ILE A 69 4.17 -16.66 8.77
CA ILE A 69 2.79 -16.97 8.36
C ILE A 69 2.53 -16.63 6.88
N ARG A 70 3.26 -15.67 6.32
CA ARG A 70 3.17 -15.16 4.93
C ARG A 70 1.87 -14.43 4.59
N TYR A 71 0.91 -14.32 5.50
CA TYR A 71 -0.40 -13.74 5.26
C TYR A 71 -0.79 -12.72 6.35
N ALA A 72 -1.34 -11.60 5.90
CA ALA A 72 -1.94 -10.59 6.76
C ALA A 72 -3.23 -10.05 6.13
N VAL A 73 -4.12 -9.50 6.94
CA VAL A 73 -5.44 -9.04 6.50
C VAL A 73 -5.76 -7.72 7.16
N PHE A 74 -6.10 -6.72 6.34
CA PHE A 74 -6.91 -5.59 6.79
C PHE A 74 -8.39 -5.93 6.60
N MET A 75 -9.20 -5.74 7.63
CA MET A 75 -10.64 -5.79 7.54
C MET A 75 -11.20 -4.41 7.82
N ASN A 76 -12.10 -3.95 6.95
CA ASN A 76 -12.81 -2.71 7.13
C ASN A 76 -14.31 -2.93 6.98
N SER A 77 -15.05 -2.51 7.99
CA SER A 77 -16.50 -2.50 8.03
C SER A 77 -16.98 -1.27 8.80
N ILE A 78 -18.28 -1.01 8.77
CA ILE A 78 -18.90 0.08 9.54
C ILE A 78 -18.61 -0.08 11.04
N LYS A 79 -18.64 -1.31 11.56
CA LYS A 79 -18.49 -1.59 12.99
C LYS A 79 -17.05 -1.82 13.42
N TYR A 80 -16.25 -2.49 12.58
CA TYR A 80 -14.94 -2.99 12.96
C TYR A 80 -13.87 -2.70 11.91
N LYS A 81 -12.69 -2.33 12.40
CA LYS A 81 -11.50 -2.03 11.61
C LYS A 81 -10.28 -2.64 12.29
N PHE A 82 -9.72 -3.69 11.72
CA PHE A 82 -8.58 -4.38 12.32
C PHE A 82 -7.59 -4.91 11.28
N PHE A 83 -6.35 -5.02 11.72
CA PHE A 83 -5.28 -5.69 11.01
C PHE A 83 -4.86 -6.94 11.78
N MET A 84 -4.67 -8.05 11.08
CA MET A 84 -4.20 -9.30 11.68
C MET A 84 -3.21 -10.04 10.79
N ILE A 85 -2.30 -10.77 11.41
CA ILE A 85 -1.42 -11.73 10.75
C ILE A 85 -2.01 -13.13 10.98
N CYS A 86 -2.37 -13.85 9.92
CA CYS A 86 -3.16 -15.08 10.06
C CYS A 86 -2.86 -16.10 8.97
N GLU A 87 -2.81 -17.39 9.33
CA GLU A 87 -2.65 -18.47 8.36
C GLU A 87 -3.93 -18.66 7.54
N ILE A 88 -3.90 -18.23 6.28
CA ILE A 88 -4.96 -18.53 5.32
C ILE A 88 -4.48 -19.68 4.46
N HIS A 89 -4.53 -20.91 4.99
CA HIS A 89 -4.27 -22.11 4.19
C HIS A 89 -5.25 -22.15 3.02
N ASN A 90 -4.77 -21.91 1.80
CA ASN A 90 -5.61 -21.82 0.62
C ASN A 90 -5.19 -22.91 -0.38
N ASN A 91 -5.63 -24.15 -0.15
CA ASN A 91 -5.28 -25.23 -1.08
C ASN A 91 -6.24 -25.37 -2.27
N ASN A 92 -7.50 -24.91 -2.22
CA ASN A 92 -8.49 -25.32 -3.25
C ASN A 92 -9.35 -24.21 -3.86
N ILE A 93 -9.08 -22.91 -3.65
CA ILE A 93 -9.80 -21.85 -4.37
C ILE A 93 -8.78 -21.09 -5.22
N PRO A 94 -8.77 -21.26 -6.55
CA PRO A 94 -7.90 -20.49 -7.42
C PRO A 94 -8.19 -19.00 -7.19
N LEU A 95 -7.23 -18.27 -6.61
CA LEU A 95 -7.22 -16.80 -6.49
C LEU A 95 -7.04 -16.11 -7.87
N THR A 96 -7.40 -16.79 -8.96
CA THR A 96 -6.90 -16.51 -10.31
C THR A 96 -7.96 -16.10 -11.31
N LYS A 97 -9.25 -16.01 -10.94
CA LYS A 97 -10.23 -15.40 -11.82
C LYS A 97 -10.84 -14.17 -11.14
N PRO A 98 -10.60 -12.94 -11.65
CA PRO A 98 -11.50 -11.84 -11.33
C PRO A 98 -12.90 -12.30 -11.71
N PHE A 99 -13.86 -12.18 -10.79
CA PHE A 99 -15.25 -12.44 -11.12
C PHE A 99 -15.68 -11.34 -12.08
N GLU A 100 -15.78 -11.63 -13.38
CA GLU A 100 -16.55 -10.80 -14.29
C GLU A 100 -17.95 -10.63 -13.70
N GLU A 101 -18.49 -9.42 -13.77
CA GLU A 101 -19.77 -8.97 -13.19
C GLU A 101 -20.86 -10.06 -13.30
N TYR A 102 -21.00 -10.86 -12.24
CA TYR A 102 -22.04 -11.87 -12.17
C TYR A 102 -23.31 -11.20 -11.65
N ASN A 103 -24.33 -11.18 -12.51
CA ASN A 103 -25.68 -10.73 -12.15
C ASN A 103 -26.11 -11.37 -10.82
N ARG A 104 -26.59 -10.52 -9.90
CA ARG A 104 -26.93 -10.80 -8.49
C ARG A 104 -27.91 -11.98 -8.26
N SER A 105 -28.43 -12.62 -9.30
CA SER A 105 -29.56 -13.56 -9.23
C SER A 105 -29.21 -15.04 -9.19
N ASN A 106 -27.97 -15.48 -9.46
CA ASN A 106 -27.62 -16.91 -9.44
C ASN A 106 -26.23 -17.17 -8.84
N ILE A 107 -26.19 -17.33 -7.52
CA ILE A 107 -24.97 -17.69 -6.79
C ILE A 107 -25.03 -19.18 -6.47
N SER A 108 -24.18 -19.95 -7.15
CA SER A 108 -24.05 -21.39 -6.98
C SER A 108 -23.58 -21.77 -5.56
N GLU A 109 -24.08 -22.87 -5.00
CA GLU A 109 -23.72 -23.44 -3.68
C GLU A 109 -22.21 -23.51 -3.35
N PRO A 110 -21.29 -23.80 -4.29
CA PRO A 110 -19.84 -23.84 -4.01
C PRO A 110 -19.27 -22.53 -3.47
N ILE A 111 -19.88 -21.39 -3.81
CA ILE A 111 -19.42 -20.06 -3.39
C ILE A 111 -19.73 -19.84 -1.90
N LYS A 112 -20.92 -20.27 -1.43
CA LYS A 112 -21.35 -20.15 -0.03
C LYS A 112 -20.44 -20.96 0.91
N ASP A 113 -20.09 -22.18 0.51
CA ASP A 113 -19.19 -23.04 1.27
C ASP A 113 -17.76 -22.48 1.38
N SER A 114 -17.28 -21.86 0.31
CA SER A 114 -15.96 -21.23 0.27
C SER A 114 -15.87 -20.03 1.22
N THR A 115 -16.94 -19.23 1.27
CA THR A 115 -17.09 -18.07 2.15
C THR A 115 -17.15 -18.48 3.62
N LYS A 116 -17.98 -19.46 3.96
CA LYS A 116 -18.10 -19.98 5.33
C LYS A 116 -16.76 -20.51 5.84
N LYS A 117 -16.04 -21.29 5.03
CA LYS A 117 -14.70 -21.79 5.37
C LYS A 117 -13.68 -20.67 5.59
N PHE A 118 -13.73 -19.61 4.78
CA PHE A 118 -12.87 -18.44 4.95
C PHE A 118 -13.16 -17.70 6.27
N LEU A 119 -14.43 -17.45 6.58
CA LEU A 119 -14.84 -16.80 7.82
C LEU A 119 -14.48 -17.64 9.06
N THR A 120 -14.63 -18.96 9.01
CA THR A 120 -14.21 -19.85 10.11
C THR A 120 -12.68 -19.78 10.33
N LYS A 121 -11.89 -19.70 9.27
CA LYS A 121 -10.43 -19.55 9.39
C LYS A 121 -10.04 -18.21 9.97
N ILE A 122 -10.69 -17.13 9.53
CA ILE A 122 -10.52 -15.80 10.12
C ILE A 122 -10.84 -15.87 11.62
N ARG A 123 -11.99 -16.43 12.00
CA ARG A 123 -12.39 -16.56 13.41
C ARG A 123 -11.36 -17.33 14.25
N LYS A 124 -10.82 -18.44 13.75
CA LYS A 124 -9.76 -19.18 14.46
C LYS A 124 -8.44 -18.41 14.54
N ALA A 125 -8.11 -17.66 13.50
CA ALA A 125 -6.91 -16.84 13.49
C ALA A 125 -7.01 -15.64 14.45
N PHE A 126 -8.22 -15.12 14.67
CA PHE A 126 -8.48 -14.07 15.66
C PHE A 126 -8.07 -14.46 17.09
N GLU A 127 -8.30 -15.72 17.46
CA GLU A 127 -7.98 -16.25 18.78
C GLU A 127 -6.46 -16.44 19.01
N SER A 128 -5.67 -16.48 17.93
CA SER A 128 -4.26 -16.90 17.94
C SER A 128 -3.27 -15.86 17.39
N SER A 129 -3.73 -14.67 16.98
CA SER A 129 -2.91 -13.73 16.18
C SER A 129 -2.50 -12.44 16.89
N ASN A 130 -1.43 -11.85 16.36
CA ASN A 130 -1.09 -10.44 16.53
C ASN A 130 -2.12 -9.59 15.78
N LEU A 131 -3.13 -9.14 16.51
CA LEU A 131 -4.26 -8.35 16.03
C LEU A 131 -4.18 -6.93 16.62
N PHE A 132 -4.49 -5.92 15.82
CA PHE A 132 -4.68 -4.56 16.31
C PHE A 132 -5.71 -3.78 15.49
N SER A 133 -6.36 -2.81 16.13
CA SER A 133 -7.27 -1.87 15.47
C SER A 133 -6.50 -0.84 14.64
N PHE A 134 -7.13 -0.30 13.61
CA PHE A 134 -6.54 0.78 12.81
C PHE A 134 -7.60 1.83 12.43
N ASP A 135 -7.12 3.01 12.01
CA ASP A 135 -7.96 4.07 11.47
C ASP A 135 -7.68 4.29 9.98
N THR A 136 -8.75 4.24 9.17
CA THR A 136 -8.68 4.50 7.73
C THR A 136 -8.24 5.94 7.42
N SER A 137 -8.54 6.91 8.30
CA SER A 137 -8.06 8.29 8.15
C SER A 137 -6.53 8.39 8.27
N GLY A 138 -5.90 7.46 9.00
CA GLY A 138 -4.45 7.36 9.13
C GLY A 138 -3.76 7.22 7.78
N PHE A 139 -4.36 6.51 6.82
CA PHE A 139 -3.80 6.39 5.47
C PHE A 139 -3.70 7.74 4.75
N LEU A 140 -4.66 8.64 4.95
CA LEU A 140 -4.62 9.98 4.35
C LEU A 140 -3.61 10.90 5.05
N LYS A 141 -3.43 10.74 6.36
CA LYS A 141 -2.51 11.53 7.18
C LYS A 141 -1.04 11.12 6.97
N VAL A 142 -0.79 9.83 6.76
CA VAL A 142 0.57 9.27 6.60
C VAL A 142 1.12 9.47 5.19
N ILE A 143 0.26 9.74 4.21
CA ILE A 143 0.64 10.12 2.85
C ILE A 143 1.01 11.62 2.90
N PRO A 144 2.29 12.02 2.99
CA PRO A 144 2.64 13.42 2.80
C PRO A 144 2.17 13.79 1.40
N ASN A 145 1.39 14.86 1.26
CA ASN A 145 0.96 15.32 -0.05
C ASN A 145 2.23 15.71 -0.82
N LEU A 146 2.74 14.78 -1.65
CA LEU A 146 4.00 14.96 -2.37
C LEU A 146 3.81 16.12 -3.34
N GLY A 147 4.26 17.30 -2.92
CA GLY A 147 4.15 18.52 -3.70
C GLY A 147 4.86 18.37 -5.05
N PHE A 148 4.46 19.19 -6.02
CA PHE A 148 4.96 19.17 -7.40
C PHE A 148 6.49 19.01 -7.49
N PHE A 149 7.24 19.82 -6.75
CA PHE A 149 8.71 19.76 -6.73
C PHE A 149 9.27 18.44 -6.19
N VAL A 150 8.66 17.86 -5.16
CA VAL A 150 9.10 16.56 -4.62
C VAL A 150 8.93 15.48 -5.68
N ARG A 151 7.81 15.48 -6.42
CA ARG A 151 7.59 14.52 -7.50
C ARG A 151 8.64 14.64 -8.60
N ILE A 152 8.96 15.86 -9.02
CA ILE A 152 10.05 16.10 -10.00
C ILE A 152 11.39 15.60 -9.43
N GLY A 153 11.70 15.94 -8.19
CA GLY A 153 12.93 15.48 -7.54
C GLY A 153 13.06 13.97 -7.48
N LEU A 154 11.96 13.27 -7.21
CA LEU A 154 11.92 11.80 -7.18
C LEU A 154 12.10 11.17 -8.57
N LEU A 155 11.71 11.85 -9.65
CA LEU A 155 11.98 11.39 -11.03
C LEU A 155 13.47 11.50 -11.38
N ILE A 156 14.15 12.52 -10.87
CA ILE A 156 15.58 12.78 -11.13
C ILE A 156 16.46 11.88 -10.24
N ARG A 157 15.98 11.52 -9.05
CA ARG A 157 16.73 10.71 -8.09
C ARG A 157 16.65 9.22 -8.46
N LYS A 158 17.68 8.46 -8.05
CA LYS A 158 17.68 6.99 -8.19
C LYS A 158 16.44 6.40 -7.51
N LYS A 159 15.95 5.29 -8.06
CA LYS A 159 14.78 4.57 -7.54
C LYS A 159 14.97 4.29 -6.04
N HIS A 160 13.98 4.69 -5.25
CA HIS A 160 13.99 4.59 -3.80
C HIS A 160 12.64 4.00 -3.32
N PRO A 161 12.63 3.05 -2.36
CA PRO A 161 11.42 2.36 -1.95
C PRO A 161 10.38 3.26 -1.28
N PHE A 162 10.77 4.46 -0.86
CA PHE A 162 9.84 5.51 -0.42
C PHE A 162 8.62 5.64 -1.34
N LEU A 163 8.85 5.68 -2.66
CA LEU A 163 7.76 5.85 -3.62
C LEU A 163 6.87 4.61 -3.71
N ASP A 164 7.45 3.41 -3.57
CA ASP A 164 6.73 2.15 -3.59
C ASP A 164 5.85 1.99 -2.33
N VAL A 165 6.42 2.30 -1.15
CA VAL A 165 5.70 2.36 0.13
C VAL A 165 4.56 3.37 0.06
N TYR A 166 4.83 4.57 -0.48
CA TYR A 166 3.81 5.59 -0.67
C TYR A 166 2.66 5.15 -1.60
N ARG A 167 3.00 4.49 -2.73
CA ARG A 167 1.98 3.91 -3.63
C ARG A 167 1.17 2.82 -2.94
N ALA A 168 1.80 1.99 -2.11
CA ALA A 168 1.12 0.96 -1.32
C ALA A 168 0.17 1.59 -0.29
N PHE A 169 0.60 2.60 0.47
CA PHE A 169 -0.28 3.39 1.35
C PHE A 169 -1.49 3.92 0.60
N LYS A 170 -1.27 4.57 -0.55
CA LYS A 170 -2.37 5.13 -1.35
C LYS A 170 -3.30 4.04 -1.87
N SER A 171 -2.75 2.92 -2.34
CA SER A 171 -3.54 1.81 -2.86
C SER A 171 -4.41 1.19 -1.77
N ILE A 172 -3.81 0.79 -0.64
CA ILE A 172 -4.53 0.16 0.47
C ILE A 172 -5.54 1.15 1.05
N GLY A 173 -5.13 2.40 1.30
CA GLY A 173 -6.00 3.43 1.84
C GLY A 173 -7.19 3.76 0.94
N SER A 174 -7.00 3.84 -0.38
CA SER A 174 -8.10 4.07 -1.33
C SER A 174 -9.11 2.93 -1.30
N LEU A 175 -8.65 1.68 -1.23
CA LEU A 175 -9.53 0.51 -1.17
C LEU A 175 -10.35 0.49 0.11
N LEU A 176 -9.71 0.76 1.25
CA LEU A 176 -10.40 0.81 2.54
C LEU A 176 -11.38 1.98 2.62
N ASN A 177 -11.02 3.18 2.13
CA ASN A 177 -11.92 4.33 2.18
C ASN A 177 -13.15 4.15 1.28
N ASN A 178 -12.97 3.58 0.08
CA ASN A 178 -14.08 3.35 -0.86
C ASN A 178 -14.96 2.16 -0.46
N SER A 179 -14.52 1.33 0.51
CA SER A 179 -15.30 0.17 0.91
C SER A 179 -16.52 0.51 1.77
N LEU A 180 -16.57 1.70 2.38
CA LEU A 180 -17.71 2.12 3.20
C LEU A 180 -18.96 2.42 2.36
N GLU A 181 -18.81 2.62 1.05
CA GLU A 181 -19.91 2.82 0.10
C GLU A 181 -20.56 1.49 -0.33
N ASN A 182 -19.87 0.37 -0.13
CA ASN A 182 -20.31 -0.97 -0.48
C ASN A 182 -20.75 -1.68 0.80
N GLU A 183 -22.04 -2.00 0.94
CA GLU A 183 -22.73 -2.42 2.18
C GLU A 183 -22.17 -3.65 2.95
N GLY A 184 -21.02 -4.21 2.58
CA GLY A 184 -20.41 -5.41 3.18
C GLY A 184 -18.96 -5.22 3.63
N PRO A 185 -18.44 -6.02 4.59
CA PRO A 185 -17.06 -5.89 5.03
C PRO A 185 -16.06 -6.21 3.92
N LEU A 186 -15.07 -5.34 3.78
CA LEU A 186 -13.91 -5.53 2.89
C LEU A 186 -12.78 -6.20 3.66
N PHE A 187 -12.22 -7.23 3.06
CA PHE A 187 -10.97 -7.86 3.47
C PHE A 187 -9.89 -7.59 2.42
N ILE A 188 -8.80 -6.94 2.81
CA ILE A 188 -7.59 -6.83 1.99
C ILE A 188 -6.59 -7.85 2.51
N ILE A 189 -6.40 -8.93 1.75
CA ILE A 189 -5.48 -10.02 2.05
C ILE A 189 -4.13 -9.72 1.40
N LEU A 190 -3.10 -9.63 2.22
CA LEU A 190 -1.71 -9.42 1.83
C LEU A 190 -0.96 -10.74 1.98
N LYS A 191 -0.39 -11.23 0.89
CA LYS A 191 0.45 -12.44 0.87
C LYS A 191 1.87 -12.09 0.45
N ILE A 192 2.86 -12.42 1.27
CA ILE A 192 4.26 -12.33 0.88
C ILE A 192 4.52 -13.37 -0.22
N VAL A 193 4.95 -12.90 -1.39
CA VAL A 193 5.43 -13.75 -2.48
C VAL A 193 6.93 -13.97 -2.35
N ASP A 194 7.68 -12.88 -2.12
CA ASP A 194 9.11 -12.87 -1.86
C ASP A 194 9.54 -11.54 -1.19
N ASP A 195 10.84 -11.36 -0.96
CA ASP A 195 11.45 -10.16 -0.37
C ASP A 195 11.06 -8.84 -1.06
N LYS A 196 10.62 -8.87 -2.32
CA LYS A 196 10.25 -7.66 -3.07
C LYS A 196 8.75 -7.53 -3.30
N ARG A 197 8.01 -8.64 -3.27
CA ARG A 197 6.65 -8.69 -3.78
C ARG A 197 5.65 -9.14 -2.74
N VAL A 198 4.60 -8.35 -2.59
CA VAL A 198 3.41 -8.71 -1.81
C VAL A 198 2.21 -8.72 -2.74
N LEU A 199 1.48 -9.82 -2.71
CA LEU A 199 0.22 -9.94 -3.41
C LEU A 199 -0.90 -9.36 -2.55
N LEU A 200 -1.60 -8.37 -3.08
CA LEU A 200 -2.80 -7.78 -2.51
C LEU A 200 -4.02 -8.40 -3.20
N ASN A 201 -4.90 -9.02 -2.42
CA ASN A 201 -6.21 -9.45 -2.87
C ASN A 201 -7.29 -8.73 -2.08
N GLU A 202 -8.25 -8.14 -2.77
CA GLU A 202 -9.44 -7.58 -2.15
C GLU A 202 -10.54 -8.64 -2.12
N LYS A 203 -11.30 -8.72 -1.04
CA LYS A 203 -12.47 -9.58 -0.92
C LYS A 203 -13.59 -8.83 -0.24
N TYR A 204 -14.66 -8.56 -0.97
CA TYR A 204 -15.90 -8.07 -0.39
C TYR A 204 -16.75 -9.24 0.06
N LEU A 205 -17.26 -9.16 1.28
CA LEU A 205 -18.32 -10.04 1.74
C LEU A 205 -19.63 -9.26 1.64
N TYR A 206 -20.40 -9.51 0.59
CA TYR A 206 -21.81 -9.09 0.60
C TYR A 206 -22.59 -10.08 1.48
N SER A 207 -23.85 -9.80 1.84
CA SER A 207 -24.69 -10.62 2.75
C SER A 207 -24.53 -12.14 2.54
N GLU A 208 -24.92 -12.98 3.50
CA GLU A 208 -24.78 -14.47 3.49
C GLU A 208 -25.20 -15.18 2.18
N ILE A 209 -25.90 -14.48 1.29
CA ILE A 209 -26.46 -14.93 0.02
C ILE A 209 -25.58 -14.51 -1.18
N THR A 210 -24.67 -13.54 -1.02
CA THR A 210 -24.01 -12.78 -2.08
C THR A 210 -22.49 -12.98 -2.11
N GLY A 211 -21.95 -13.30 -3.29
CA GLY A 211 -20.63 -13.89 -3.47
C GLY A 211 -19.43 -12.99 -3.17
N MET A 212 -18.23 -13.58 -3.20
CA MET A 212 -16.96 -12.88 -3.04
C MET A 212 -16.49 -12.27 -4.37
N PHE A 213 -16.21 -10.97 -4.40
CA PHE A 213 -15.46 -10.35 -5.49
C PHE A 213 -13.97 -10.32 -5.16
N CYS A 214 -13.11 -10.74 -6.09
CA CYS A 214 -11.66 -10.79 -5.89
C CYS A 214 -10.90 -9.95 -6.93
N VAL A 215 -10.27 -8.85 -6.48
CA VAL A 215 -9.30 -8.10 -7.30
C VAL A 215 -7.91 -8.46 -6.86
N LYS A 216 -7.01 -8.69 -7.81
CA LYS A 216 -5.63 -9.08 -7.56
C LYS A 216 -4.67 -7.99 -8.04
N LYS A 217 -3.81 -7.51 -7.15
CA LYS A 217 -2.75 -6.54 -7.44
C LYS A 217 -1.43 -7.01 -6.85
N ILE A 218 -0.32 -6.75 -7.54
CA ILE A 218 1.02 -6.97 -7.00
C ILE A 218 1.58 -5.63 -6.53
N LEU A 219 2.14 -5.62 -5.31
CA LEU A 219 2.90 -4.52 -4.76
C LEU A 219 4.37 -4.90 -4.82
N ASP A 220 5.14 -4.14 -5.62
CA ASP A 220 6.58 -4.30 -5.74
C ASP A 220 7.30 -3.26 -4.88
N PHE A 221 8.30 -3.72 -4.13
CA PHE A 221 9.14 -2.89 -3.27
C PHE A 221 10.61 -3.16 -3.58
N ASP A 222 11.37 -2.09 -3.82
CA ASP A 222 12.81 -2.20 -3.76
C ASP A 222 13.29 -2.37 -2.30
N SER A 223 14.39 -3.09 -2.10
CA SER A 223 14.95 -3.20 -0.75
C SER A 223 15.56 -1.88 -0.30
N LEU A 224 15.38 -1.54 0.97
CA LEU A 224 16.03 -0.40 1.60
C LEU A 224 17.20 -0.87 2.46
N LYS A 225 18.31 -0.13 2.49
CA LYS A 225 19.42 -0.40 3.41
C LYS A 225 19.68 0.81 4.28
N ILE A 226 19.43 0.70 5.58
CA ILE A 226 19.73 1.73 6.59
C ILE A 226 20.72 1.14 7.58
N ASN A 227 21.85 1.81 7.82
CA ASN A 227 22.88 1.40 8.79
C ASN A 227 23.31 -0.07 8.67
N GLY A 228 23.47 -0.57 7.43
CA GLY A 228 23.87 -1.96 7.19
C GLY A 228 22.72 -2.97 7.19
N LYS A 229 21.58 -2.66 7.82
CA LYS A 229 20.39 -3.53 7.83
C LYS A 229 19.60 -3.39 6.54
N LYS A 230 19.26 -4.52 5.92
CA LYS A 230 18.40 -4.61 4.74
C LYS A 230 16.94 -4.77 5.19
N PHE A 231 16.05 -4.01 4.59
CA PHE A 231 14.61 -4.08 4.78
C PHE A 231 13.94 -4.46 3.46
N VAL A 232 12.87 -5.24 3.57
CA VAL A 232 12.20 -5.91 2.47
C VAL A 232 10.68 -5.67 2.54
N SER A 233 9.94 -6.33 1.64
CA SER A 233 8.50 -6.14 1.46
C SER A 233 7.68 -6.38 2.73
N SER A 234 8.06 -7.36 3.57
CA SER A 234 7.43 -7.63 4.87
C SER A 234 7.53 -6.42 5.81
N ASP A 235 8.73 -5.83 5.92
CA ASP A 235 8.98 -4.66 6.76
C ASP A 235 8.13 -3.45 6.31
N PHE A 236 8.01 -3.24 5.00
CA PHE A 236 7.26 -2.12 4.46
C PHE A 236 5.75 -2.23 4.68
N ILE A 237 5.18 -3.43 4.50
CA ILE A 237 3.79 -3.68 4.84
C ILE A 237 3.55 -3.51 6.34
N MET A 238 4.46 -4.00 7.17
CA MET A 238 4.32 -3.85 8.61
C MET A 238 4.42 -2.38 9.04
N TYR A 239 5.30 -1.62 8.40
CA TYR A 239 5.38 -0.18 8.61
C TYR A 239 4.08 0.51 8.22
N ILE A 240 3.46 0.14 7.09
CA ILE A 240 2.15 0.66 6.71
C ILE A 240 1.11 0.39 7.80
N ALA A 241 1.04 -0.86 8.27
CA ALA A 241 0.06 -1.28 9.27
C ALA A 241 0.28 -0.56 10.62
N GLU A 242 1.52 -0.46 11.09
CA GLU A 242 1.87 0.23 12.34
C GLU A 242 1.65 1.75 12.28
N LYS A 243 1.78 2.38 11.11
CA LYS A 243 1.52 3.82 10.96
C LYS A 243 0.04 4.18 11.07
N VAL A 244 -0.86 3.26 10.77
CA VAL A 244 -2.32 3.47 10.84
C VAL A 244 -2.96 2.84 12.07
N ARG A 245 -2.14 2.14 12.87
CA ARG A 245 -2.54 1.46 14.09
C ARG A 245 -3.15 2.43 15.10
N THR A 246 -4.18 1.96 15.79
CA THR A 246 -4.78 2.61 16.95
C THR A 246 -4.69 1.68 18.17
N GLU A 247 -4.73 2.24 19.37
CA GLU A 247 -4.68 1.48 20.62
C GLU A 247 -6.07 1.13 21.17
N SER A 248 -7.09 1.03 20.31
CA SER A 248 -8.47 0.82 20.78
C SER A 248 -8.66 -0.60 21.29
N LYS A 249 -8.44 -0.78 22.60
CA LYS A 249 -8.72 -2.02 23.33
C LYS A 249 -10.21 -2.35 23.30
N ASP A 250 -11.07 -1.34 23.32
CA ASP A 250 -12.53 -1.51 23.33
C ASP A 250 -13.03 -2.21 22.05
N ILE A 251 -12.50 -1.86 20.87
CA ILE A 251 -12.83 -2.54 19.61
C ILE A 251 -12.40 -4.02 19.64
N MET A 252 -11.30 -4.32 20.31
CA MET A 252 -10.74 -5.66 20.41
C MET A 252 -11.54 -6.56 21.35
N ASP A 253 -11.96 -6.01 22.49
CA ASP A 253 -12.79 -6.69 23.47
C ASP A 253 -14.24 -6.84 22.94
N GLU A 254 -14.76 -5.84 22.24
CA GLU A 254 -16.07 -5.92 21.60
C GLU A 254 -16.10 -6.91 20.42
N LEU A 255 -15.03 -6.99 19.60
CA LEU A 255 -14.90 -8.00 18.55
C LEU A 255 -14.93 -9.42 19.10
N ARG A 256 -14.22 -9.66 20.22
CA ARG A 256 -14.18 -10.96 20.90
C ARG A 256 -15.56 -11.34 21.45
N ASN A 257 -16.32 -10.38 21.96
CA ASN A 257 -17.59 -10.62 22.63
C ASN A 257 -18.80 -10.65 21.68
N ASN A 258 -18.84 -9.85 20.61
CA ASN A 258 -20.07 -9.60 19.84
C ASN A 258 -20.11 -10.22 18.43
N TYR A 259 -18.98 -10.38 17.75
CA TYR A 259 -18.98 -10.94 16.38
C TYR A 259 -18.88 -12.48 16.36
N PHE A 260 -18.48 -13.07 17.50
CA PHE A 260 -18.09 -14.46 17.59
C PHE A 260 -18.55 -15.14 18.90
N ALA A 261 -19.53 -14.58 19.62
CA ALA A 261 -20.29 -15.37 20.59
C ALA A 261 -20.98 -16.54 19.85
N PRO A 262 -21.07 -17.74 20.46
CA PRO A 262 -21.70 -18.91 19.85
C PRO A 262 -23.15 -18.67 19.43
#